data_AF-A0A5N6Q235-F1
#
_entry.id   AF-A0A5N6Q235-F1
#
_cell.length_a   1.000
_cell.length_b   1.000
_cell.length_c   1.000
_cell.angle_alpha   90.00
_cell.angle_beta   90.00
_cell.angle_gamma   90.00
#
_symmetry.space_group_name_H-M   'P 1'
#
loop_
_entity.id
_entity.type
_entity.pdbx_description
1 polymer ?
#
loop_
_entity_poly.entity_id
_entity_poly.type
_entity_poly.pdbx_seq_one_letter_code
_entity_poly.pdbx_strand_id
1 'polypeptide(L)'
;MLLDHFIIFMFIIPLPTIAMGIFDGSTTINNIAKPNCTTACGNITVPYPFGIGTDCSLDDNSFNLTCDTSNYESPKLFIENGNLDIYSISDSELRVFTIVSNRCYDQSGYADGYTSHIDIGTYKAFTFSTKNKFTVVGCDDYALISGIDNAYFAGGCYGLCREEVDVANGECSGIGCCQASMPKGLTYYNVTLKTLHDHSDVLSFNECGYGFLAEEGKYKFNTSDLSTNYSNFINTIESTMPVVLDWVIKSNKSCDAEVNVCNGNSSCYDVEGGRGYRCKCIDGFEGNPYLDQGCQDINECNDQETYPCHGVCTNTLGSYNCTCESGYFGNASVANGCQPVAAKDSKFPIIFMIASVFGLFAILSGIAAMFIGTRRRKLIRLREKFFEQNGGILLKQKIKSQGSNATMTLFSTEQLRKATDNYSQEKIIGKGAYGVVYKGVFSDNSVVAIKRSKLVDATQAEQFINEVMILTQVIHRHVVKLLGCCLEEEVPVLVYEFISNNTLFYHIHHRPGGLSWLSWENRLRVAAEAASALGYLHSEISDDRPTMREVAMELEGLRKFTTHPWVQQHTCNNETKSLVLEVEQSDLYDVPLIYSTNEWESSSSITHMMIEENNPR
;
A
#
# COMPACT_ATOMS: atom_id res chain seq x y z
N MET A 1 16.28 -4.51 -30.06
CA MET A 1 17.51 -5.25 -30.44
C MET A 1 18.72 -4.31 -30.64
N LEU A 2 18.90 -3.34 -29.73
CA LEU A 2 20.10 -2.49 -29.62
C LEU A 2 20.15 -1.84 -28.21
N LEU A 3 19.70 -2.58 -27.19
CA LEU A 3 19.76 -2.16 -25.79
C LEU A 3 20.17 -3.28 -24.81
N ASP A 4 20.52 -4.48 -25.29
CA ASP A 4 20.79 -5.65 -24.44
C ASP A 4 22.28 -6.01 -24.31
N HIS A 5 23.19 -5.19 -24.82
CA HIS A 5 24.64 -5.51 -24.83
C HIS A 5 25.51 -4.71 -23.85
N PHE A 6 24.92 -3.94 -22.93
CA PHE A 6 25.68 -3.15 -21.95
C PHE A 6 25.68 -3.71 -20.52
N ILE A 7 25.04 -4.87 -20.26
CA ILE A 7 24.93 -5.48 -18.91
C ILE A 7 25.62 -6.86 -18.86
N ILE A 8 26.70 -7.07 -19.62
CA ILE A 8 27.47 -8.32 -19.57
C ILE A 8 28.96 -8.01 -19.69
N PHE A 9 29.55 -7.35 -18.69
CA PHE A 9 31.02 -7.26 -18.57
C PHE A 9 31.49 -6.90 -17.15
N MET A 10 30.88 -7.49 -16.12
CA MET A 10 31.26 -7.25 -14.71
C MET A 10 31.08 -8.50 -13.82
N PHE A 11 31.52 -9.67 -14.30
CA PHE A 11 31.73 -10.85 -13.46
C PHE A 11 32.90 -11.67 -14.02
N ILE A 12 33.66 -12.36 -13.15
CA ILE A 12 34.99 -13.02 -13.30
C ILE A 12 36.06 -12.08 -12.68
N ILE A 13 36.66 -12.27 -11.48
CA ILE A 13 37.30 -13.42 -10.76
C ILE A 13 37.42 -13.05 -9.22
N PRO A 14 38.12 -13.82 -8.35
CA PRO A 14 37.73 -14.95 -7.49
C PRO A 14 37.51 -14.59 -5.99
N LEU A 15 36.87 -15.52 -5.26
CA LEU A 15 36.83 -15.60 -3.79
C LEU A 15 38.18 -16.06 -3.18
N PRO A 16 38.61 -15.49 -2.05
CA PRO A 16 39.39 -16.21 -1.06
C PRO A 16 38.60 -16.46 0.24
N THR A 17 38.62 -17.73 0.61
CA THR A 17 38.42 -18.38 1.91
C THR A 17 38.38 -17.52 3.17
N ILE A 18 37.31 -17.74 3.94
CA ILE A 18 37.09 -17.32 5.32
C ILE A 18 38.07 -18.07 6.25
N ALA A 19 38.82 -17.33 7.07
CA ALA A 19 39.43 -17.84 8.29
C ALA A 19 38.75 -17.14 9.48
N MET A 20 38.11 -17.94 10.34
CA MET A 20 37.55 -17.48 11.62
C MET A 20 38.70 -17.13 12.57
N GLY A 21 38.74 -15.87 13.00
CA GLY A 21 39.53 -15.39 14.14
C GLY A 21 38.57 -14.92 15.23
N ILE A 22 38.78 -15.44 16.43
CA ILE A 22 37.96 -15.25 17.63
C ILE A 22 38.10 -13.81 18.12
N PHE A 23 36.96 -13.15 18.37
CA PHE A 23 36.88 -11.85 19.06
C PHE A 23 37.34 -12.02 20.51
N ASP A 24 38.32 -11.23 20.92
CA ASP A 24 38.50 -10.87 22.33
C ASP A 24 38.90 -9.39 22.35
N GLY A 25 37.97 -8.53 22.75
CA GLY A 25 38.01 -7.10 22.50
C GLY A 25 37.19 -6.29 23.50
N SER A 26 37.65 -6.31 24.75
CA SER A 26 37.58 -5.24 25.76
C SER A 26 36.38 -4.26 25.70
N THR A 27 35.45 -4.46 26.62
CA THR A 27 34.35 -3.58 27.04
C THR A 27 34.75 -2.11 27.22
N THR A 28 34.21 -1.23 26.37
CA THR A 28 33.97 0.18 26.71
C THR A 28 32.73 0.28 27.59
N ILE A 29 32.78 1.16 28.59
CA ILE A 29 31.70 1.36 29.57
C ILE A 29 30.54 2.07 28.87
N ASN A 30 29.64 1.29 28.29
CA ASN A 30 28.41 1.82 27.70
C ASN A 30 27.44 2.17 28.84
N ASN A 31 26.88 3.38 28.78
CA ASN A 31 25.77 3.84 29.64
C ASN A 31 24.51 3.01 29.35
N ILE A 32 24.50 1.76 29.77
CA ILE A 32 23.46 0.76 29.46
C ILE A 32 22.30 0.86 30.46
N ALA A 33 22.57 1.31 31.69
CA ALA A 33 21.58 1.47 32.76
C ALA A 33 21.76 2.79 33.53
N LYS A 34 20.79 3.12 34.39
CA LYS A 34 20.89 4.23 35.35
C LYS A 34 22.09 4.04 36.31
N PRO A 35 22.68 5.13 36.85
CA PRO A 35 23.76 5.02 37.83
C PRO A 35 23.36 4.15 39.04
N ASN A 36 24.28 3.30 39.51
CA ASN A 36 24.09 2.36 40.62
C ASN A 36 23.10 1.20 40.37
N CYS A 37 22.64 0.99 39.14
CA CYS A 37 21.79 -0.14 38.79
C CYS A 37 22.61 -1.33 38.28
N THR A 38 22.13 -2.54 38.60
CA THR A 38 22.77 -3.78 38.13
C THR A 38 22.54 -3.95 36.63
N THR A 39 23.61 -4.12 35.87
CA THR A 39 23.59 -4.20 34.40
C THR A 39 23.61 -5.61 33.84
N ALA A 40 23.74 -6.64 34.70
CA ALA A 40 23.79 -8.03 34.27
C ALA A 40 23.21 -8.99 35.31
N CYS A 41 22.59 -10.07 34.84
CA CYS A 41 22.17 -11.21 35.63
C CYS A 41 22.62 -12.50 34.91
N GLY A 42 23.60 -13.20 35.49
CA GLY A 42 24.25 -14.32 34.80
C GLY A 42 24.92 -13.84 33.51
N ASN A 43 24.55 -14.45 32.37
CA ASN A 43 25.06 -14.09 31.05
C ASN A 43 24.19 -13.04 30.30
N ILE A 44 23.14 -12.52 30.94
CA ILE A 44 22.19 -11.60 30.30
C ILE A 44 22.52 -10.17 30.71
N THR A 45 22.79 -9.31 29.73
CA THR A 45 22.88 -7.86 29.92
C THR A 45 21.49 -7.26 30.04
N VAL A 46 21.29 -6.37 31.01
CA VAL A 46 20.02 -5.70 31.29
C VAL A 46 20.13 -4.21 30.93
N PRO A 47 19.70 -3.82 29.72
CA PRO A 47 19.66 -2.43 29.29
C PRO A 47 18.40 -1.72 29.79
N TYR A 48 18.52 -0.44 30.13
CA TYR A 48 17.38 0.43 30.36
C TYR A 48 16.52 0.51 29.07
N PRO A 49 15.18 0.41 29.11
CA PRO A 49 14.29 0.68 30.24
C PRO A 49 14.12 -0.45 31.26
N PHE A 50 14.68 -1.65 31.00
CA PHE A 50 14.69 -2.76 31.94
C PHE A 50 15.67 -2.49 33.09
N GLY A 51 15.33 -2.94 34.29
CA GLY A 51 16.18 -2.72 35.45
C GLY A 51 15.95 -3.71 36.58
N ILE A 52 16.98 -3.94 37.38
CA ILE A 52 16.94 -4.77 38.59
C ILE A 52 17.12 -3.85 39.79
N GLY A 53 16.15 -3.86 40.70
CA GLY A 53 16.16 -3.05 41.93
C GLY A 53 15.34 -1.77 41.84
N THR A 54 15.30 -1.04 42.95
CA THR A 54 14.46 0.16 43.12
C THR A 54 14.94 1.32 42.23
N ASP A 55 14.02 1.93 41.48
CA ASP A 55 14.28 3.07 40.57
C ASP A 55 15.27 2.76 39.43
N CYS A 56 15.45 1.48 39.09
CA CYS A 56 16.35 1.06 38.02
C CYS A 56 15.66 0.85 36.66
N SER A 57 14.33 0.85 36.62
CA SER A 57 13.51 0.68 35.41
C SER A 57 12.71 1.95 35.08
N LEU A 58 12.15 2.02 33.88
CA LEU A 58 11.37 3.18 33.42
C LEU A 58 9.95 3.26 34.02
N ASP A 59 9.30 2.12 34.24
CA ASP A 59 8.00 1.98 34.88
C ASP A 59 8.06 0.77 35.84
N ASP A 60 7.56 0.94 37.06
CA ASP A 60 7.79 -0.02 38.15
C ASP A 60 7.09 -1.38 37.94
N ASN A 61 6.12 -1.48 37.01
CA ASN A 61 5.32 -2.68 36.82
C ASN A 61 5.68 -3.54 35.60
N SER A 62 6.18 -2.96 34.50
CA SER A 62 6.45 -3.73 33.27
C SER A 62 7.93 -4.00 33.03
N PHE A 63 8.82 -3.14 33.50
CA PHE A 63 10.26 -3.22 33.17
C PHE A 63 11.15 -3.57 34.37
N ASN A 64 10.54 -3.79 35.54
CA ASN A 64 11.24 -4.21 36.75
C ASN A 64 11.46 -5.72 36.74
N LEU A 65 12.73 -6.13 36.81
CA LEU A 65 13.17 -7.52 36.67
C LEU A 65 13.76 -8.05 37.97
N THR A 66 13.61 -9.36 38.19
CA THR A 66 14.17 -10.06 39.35
C THR A 66 15.31 -10.97 38.92
N CYS A 67 16.48 -10.82 39.53
CA CYS A 67 17.60 -11.74 39.34
C CYS A 67 17.68 -12.70 40.53
N ASP A 68 17.32 -13.97 40.34
CA ASP A 68 17.45 -14.99 41.38
C ASP A 68 18.83 -15.67 41.28
N THR A 69 19.59 -15.56 42.37
CA THR A 69 20.93 -16.15 42.53
C THR A 69 20.93 -17.34 43.50
N SER A 70 19.79 -17.67 44.10
CA SER A 70 19.71 -18.50 45.31
C SER A 70 19.64 -20.00 45.03
N ASN A 71 19.07 -20.39 43.90
CA ASN A 71 18.64 -21.77 43.62
C ASN A 71 19.28 -22.43 42.40
N TYR A 72 20.21 -21.75 41.72
CA TYR A 72 20.73 -22.17 40.41
C TYR A 72 22.25 -22.06 40.33
N GLU A 73 22.87 -22.92 39.51
CA GLU A 73 24.32 -22.85 39.23
C GLU A 73 24.73 -21.55 38.51
N SER A 74 23.78 -20.91 37.80
CA SER A 74 23.92 -19.60 37.19
C SER A 74 22.69 -18.74 37.50
N PRO A 75 22.85 -17.44 37.81
CA PRO A 75 21.72 -16.55 38.09
C PRO A 75 20.70 -16.52 36.94
N LYS A 76 19.42 -16.58 37.28
CA LYS A 76 18.30 -16.51 36.32
C LYS A 76 17.55 -15.19 36.44
N LEU A 77 17.13 -14.65 35.30
CA LEU A 77 16.48 -13.35 35.21
C LEU A 77 14.99 -13.55 34.90
N PHE A 78 14.11 -12.93 35.67
CA PHE A 78 12.67 -13.10 35.54
C PHE A 78 11.95 -11.77 35.35
N ILE A 79 10.83 -11.83 34.62
CA ILE A 79 9.81 -10.77 34.65
C ILE A 79 9.01 -10.94 35.96
N GLU A 80 8.97 -9.90 36.79
CA GLU A 80 8.36 -9.91 38.13
C GLU A 80 8.94 -11.01 39.06
N ASN A 81 8.24 -11.36 40.14
CA ASN A 81 8.66 -12.27 41.21
C ASN A 81 8.78 -13.76 40.76
N GLY A 82 9.34 -14.05 39.58
CA GLY A 82 9.70 -15.40 39.14
C GLY A 82 8.74 -16.08 38.15
N ASN A 83 7.79 -15.35 37.54
CA ASN A 83 6.76 -15.99 36.70
C ASN A 83 7.23 -16.37 35.29
N LEU A 84 8.18 -15.62 34.71
CA LEU A 84 8.66 -15.84 33.34
C LEU A 84 10.18 -15.66 33.27
N ASP A 85 10.88 -16.75 32.94
CA ASP A 85 12.34 -16.80 32.78
C ASP A 85 12.75 -16.14 31.45
N ILE A 86 13.67 -15.19 31.52
CA ILE A 86 14.13 -14.40 30.38
C ILE A 86 15.27 -15.13 29.69
N TYR A 87 15.10 -15.41 28.41
CA TYR A 87 16.11 -16.00 27.54
C TYR A 87 17.15 -14.96 27.11
N SER A 88 16.70 -13.80 26.64
CA SER A 88 17.59 -12.71 26.20
C SER A 88 16.83 -11.39 26.03
N ILE A 89 17.54 -10.27 26.19
CA ILE A 89 17.02 -8.92 25.96
C ILE A 89 17.75 -8.31 24.76
N SER A 90 17.01 -7.66 23.86
CA SER A 90 17.54 -6.88 22.73
C SER A 90 16.81 -5.54 22.62
N ASP A 91 17.34 -4.63 21.80
CA ASP A 91 16.77 -3.30 21.60
C ASP A 91 15.33 -3.29 21.08
N SER A 92 14.92 -4.38 20.40
CA SER A 92 13.60 -4.46 19.75
C SER A 92 12.74 -5.61 20.25
N GLU A 93 13.28 -6.56 20.98
CA GLU A 93 12.57 -7.80 21.34
C GLU A 93 13.03 -8.32 22.69
N LEU A 94 12.09 -8.88 23.43
CA LEU A 94 12.35 -9.64 24.65
C LEU A 94 12.06 -11.11 24.37
N ARG A 95 12.98 -12.01 24.70
CA ARG A 95 12.76 -13.45 24.57
C ARG A 95 12.62 -14.07 25.96
N VAL A 96 11.60 -14.89 26.14
CA VAL A 96 11.36 -15.69 27.35
C VAL A 96 11.40 -17.17 27.01
N PHE A 97 11.70 -18.03 27.97
CA PHE A 97 11.61 -19.48 27.77
C PHE A 97 10.14 -19.91 27.60
N THR A 98 9.90 -20.89 26.74
CA THR A 98 8.56 -21.48 26.56
C THR A 98 8.16 -22.37 27.73
N ILE A 99 6.86 -22.66 27.84
CA ILE A 99 6.29 -23.69 28.72
C ILE A 99 5.54 -24.71 27.86
N VAL A 100 5.82 -26.00 28.06
CA VAL A 100 5.29 -27.08 27.21
C VAL A 100 4.03 -27.69 27.81
N SER A 101 2.95 -27.74 27.03
CA SER A 101 1.81 -28.61 27.32
C SER A 101 2.10 -30.03 26.87
N ASN A 102 1.63 -31.01 27.62
CA ASN A 102 1.77 -32.42 27.25
C ASN A 102 0.49 -33.21 27.57
N ARG A 103 0.36 -34.37 26.93
CA ARG A 103 -0.63 -35.38 27.28
C ARG A 103 -0.07 -36.74 26.88
N CYS A 104 0.06 -37.62 27.86
CA CYS A 104 0.68 -38.92 27.73
C CYS A 104 -0.32 -40.02 28.05
N TYR A 105 -0.25 -41.12 27.31
CA TYR A 105 -1.15 -42.25 27.42
C TYR A 105 -0.42 -43.53 27.83
N ASP A 106 -1.12 -44.40 28.53
CA ASP A 106 -0.64 -45.73 28.88
C ASP A 106 -1.45 -46.85 28.19
N GLN A 107 -1.03 -48.11 28.38
CA GLN A 107 -1.72 -49.28 27.82
C GLN A 107 -3.16 -49.46 28.31
N SER A 108 -3.54 -48.79 29.41
CA SER A 108 -4.89 -48.81 29.96
C SER A 108 -5.78 -47.70 29.38
N GLY A 109 -5.22 -46.81 28.56
CA GLY A 109 -5.87 -45.60 28.06
C GLY A 109 -5.98 -44.48 29.09
N TYR A 110 -5.26 -44.58 30.22
CA TYR A 110 -5.19 -43.49 31.19
C TYR A 110 -4.31 -42.37 30.64
N ALA A 111 -4.86 -41.15 30.64
CA ALA A 111 -4.16 -39.96 30.18
C ALA A 111 -3.67 -39.13 31.38
N ASP A 112 -2.36 -38.97 31.51
CA ASP A 112 -1.76 -37.92 32.34
C ASP A 112 -1.39 -36.73 31.46
N GLY A 113 -1.42 -35.51 32.00
CA GLY A 113 -1.10 -34.36 31.17
C GLY A 113 -1.09 -33.03 31.88
N TYR A 114 -0.36 -32.09 31.28
CA TYR A 114 -0.23 -30.72 31.73
C TYR A 114 -0.68 -29.74 30.66
N THR A 115 -1.53 -28.77 31.06
CA THR A 115 -1.94 -27.65 30.21
C THR A 115 -1.15 -26.42 30.60
N SER A 116 -0.37 -25.90 29.65
CA SER A 116 0.43 -24.69 29.80
C SER A 116 -0.36 -23.45 29.38
N HIS A 117 -0.07 -22.35 30.04
CA HIS A 117 -0.56 -21.02 29.69
C HIS A 117 0.52 -20.00 30.05
N ILE A 118 0.55 -18.89 29.32
CA ILE A 118 1.34 -17.71 29.69
C ILE A 118 0.41 -16.51 29.67
N ASP A 119 0.38 -15.79 30.79
CA ASP A 119 -0.33 -14.52 30.95
C ASP A 119 0.67 -13.39 31.13
N ILE A 120 0.73 -12.48 30.15
CA ILE A 120 1.47 -11.23 30.21
C ILE A 120 0.53 -10.01 30.17
N GLY A 121 -0.79 -10.21 30.28
CA GLY A 121 -1.80 -9.14 30.24
C GLY A 121 -1.70 -8.15 31.40
N THR A 122 -1.15 -8.59 32.53
CA THR A 122 -0.80 -7.71 33.66
C THR A 122 0.27 -6.68 33.27
N TYR A 123 1.14 -7.02 32.31
CA TYR A 123 2.24 -6.18 31.84
C TYR A 123 1.86 -5.46 30.55
N LYS A 124 1.39 -4.22 30.68
CA LYS A 124 0.88 -3.44 29.56
C LYS A 124 1.91 -3.16 28.45
N ALA A 125 3.19 -3.35 28.75
CA ALA A 125 4.28 -3.14 27.81
C ALA A 125 4.46 -4.31 26.83
N PHE A 126 4.00 -5.53 27.12
CA PHE A 126 4.36 -6.73 26.33
C PHE A 126 3.20 -7.33 25.54
N THR A 127 3.52 -7.89 24.37
CA THR A 127 2.61 -8.70 23.55
C THR A 127 3.37 -9.81 22.83
N PHE A 128 2.72 -10.93 22.54
CA PHE A 128 3.32 -11.99 21.73
C PHE A 128 3.54 -11.53 20.29
N SER A 129 4.77 -11.71 19.80
CA SER A 129 5.16 -11.37 18.45
C SER A 129 4.62 -12.37 17.43
N THR A 130 4.38 -11.93 16.19
CA THR A 130 4.05 -12.81 15.06
C THR A 130 5.22 -13.69 14.62
N LYS A 131 6.42 -13.43 15.14
CA LYS A 131 7.60 -14.29 14.94
C LYS A 131 7.50 -15.64 15.67
N ASN A 132 6.46 -15.85 16.47
CA ASN A 132 6.23 -17.12 17.13
C ASN A 132 5.35 -18.06 16.28
N LYS A 133 5.68 -19.35 16.34
CA LYS A 133 4.90 -20.46 15.79
C LYS A 133 4.38 -21.34 16.91
N PHE A 134 3.06 -21.54 16.93
CA PHE A 134 2.44 -22.54 17.78
C PHE A 134 2.74 -23.92 17.19
N THR A 135 3.42 -24.76 17.95
CA THR A 135 3.93 -26.05 17.51
C THR A 135 3.25 -27.18 18.27
N VAL A 136 2.84 -28.20 17.52
CA VAL A 136 2.32 -29.47 18.04
C VAL A 136 3.22 -30.58 17.55
N VAL A 137 3.63 -31.45 18.46
CA VAL A 137 4.45 -32.64 18.18
C VAL A 137 3.71 -33.84 18.72
N GLY A 138 3.41 -34.80 17.86
CA GLY A 138 2.54 -35.92 18.22
C GLY A 138 1.93 -36.61 17.00
N CYS A 139 1.48 -37.84 17.19
CA CYS A 139 0.67 -38.57 16.23
C CYS A 139 -0.64 -38.94 16.91
N ASP A 140 -1.76 -38.76 16.21
CA ASP A 140 -3.11 -38.83 16.82
C ASP A 140 -3.43 -37.63 17.72
N ASP A 141 -2.58 -36.60 17.72
CA ASP A 141 -2.69 -35.41 18.57
C ASP A 141 -3.18 -34.18 17.82
N TYR A 142 -3.95 -33.36 18.52
CA TYR A 142 -4.21 -31.99 18.13
C TYR A 142 -4.21 -31.07 19.34
N ALA A 143 -3.72 -29.86 19.13
CA ALA A 143 -3.72 -28.84 20.17
C ALA A 143 -4.54 -27.64 19.71
N LEU A 144 -5.32 -27.10 20.64
CA LEU A 144 -6.01 -25.84 20.49
C LEU A 144 -5.28 -24.78 21.31
N ILE A 145 -5.00 -23.64 20.69
CA ILE A 145 -4.50 -22.46 21.37
C ILE A 145 -5.61 -21.43 21.42
N SER A 146 -5.92 -20.90 22.61
CA SER A 146 -6.90 -19.82 22.73
C SER A 146 -6.36 -18.65 23.52
N GLY A 147 -6.71 -17.45 23.07
CA GLY A 147 -6.32 -16.19 23.69
C GLY A 147 -7.54 -15.35 24.03
N ILE A 148 -7.45 -14.60 25.12
CA ILE A 148 -8.48 -13.64 25.54
C ILE A 148 -7.88 -12.24 25.41
N ASP A 149 -8.03 -11.59 24.26
CA ASP A 149 -7.68 -10.17 24.11
C ASP A 149 -8.65 -9.45 23.18
N ASN A 150 -9.53 -8.59 23.71
CA ASN A 150 -10.59 -7.79 23.05
C ASN A 150 -11.48 -8.49 21.98
N ALA A 151 -11.15 -9.71 21.57
CA ALA A 151 -11.78 -10.64 20.65
C ALA A 151 -11.27 -12.05 21.00
N TYR A 152 -12.16 -13.05 21.01
CA TYR A 152 -11.78 -14.44 21.30
C TYR A 152 -10.92 -14.98 20.15
N PHE A 153 -9.63 -15.23 20.38
CA PHE A 153 -8.79 -15.94 19.42
C PHE A 153 -8.80 -17.42 19.74
N ALA A 154 -9.03 -18.25 18.70
CA ALA A 154 -8.80 -19.68 18.76
C ALA A 154 -8.06 -20.11 17.49
N GLY A 155 -6.99 -20.88 17.68
CA GLY A 155 -6.26 -21.56 16.62
C GLY A 155 -6.04 -23.01 17.00
N GLY A 156 -5.57 -23.81 16.05
CA GLY A 156 -5.23 -25.20 16.32
C GLY A 156 -4.31 -25.80 15.27
N CYS A 157 -3.66 -26.89 15.67
CA CYS A 157 -2.75 -27.66 14.84
C CYS A 157 -2.94 -29.15 15.12
N TYR A 158 -2.74 -30.00 14.10
CA TYR A 158 -2.94 -31.45 14.17
C TYR A 158 -1.66 -32.16 13.73
N GLY A 159 -1.16 -33.08 14.55
CA GLY A 159 -0.09 -34.01 14.18
C GLY A 159 -0.68 -35.41 13.95
N LEU A 160 -0.76 -35.85 12.69
CA LEU A 160 -1.39 -37.12 12.33
C LEU A 160 -0.38 -38.06 11.70
N CYS A 161 -0.27 -39.28 12.23
CA CYS A 161 0.45 -40.37 11.56
C CYS A 161 -0.10 -41.72 12.05
N ARG A 162 0.26 -42.81 11.37
CA ARG A 162 -0.11 -44.18 11.80
C ARG A 162 1.11 -45.01 12.12
N GLU A 163 2.16 -44.90 11.32
CA GLU A 163 3.42 -45.60 11.55
C GLU A 163 4.59 -44.60 11.61
N GLU A 164 5.64 -44.94 12.35
CA GLU A 164 6.84 -44.09 12.47
C GLU A 164 7.49 -43.79 11.10
N VAL A 165 7.39 -44.73 10.15
CA VAL A 165 7.88 -44.61 8.77
C VAL A 165 7.15 -43.52 7.96
N ASP A 166 5.94 -43.14 8.35
CA ASP A 166 5.18 -42.07 7.68
C ASP A 166 5.77 -40.69 7.96
N VAL A 167 6.63 -40.59 8.98
CA VAL A 167 7.11 -39.34 9.56
C VAL A 167 8.48 -38.98 8.99
N ALA A 168 8.63 -37.75 8.49
CA ALA A 168 9.87 -37.24 7.93
C ALA A 168 10.52 -36.19 8.83
N ASN A 169 11.86 -36.21 8.90
CA ASN A 169 12.64 -35.23 9.65
C ASN A 169 12.61 -33.85 8.98
N GLY A 170 12.67 -32.80 9.81
CA GLY A 170 12.96 -31.43 9.40
C GLY A 170 11.77 -30.55 9.05
N GLU A 171 10.67 -31.10 8.54
CA GLU A 171 9.47 -30.31 8.18
C GLU A 171 8.25 -30.69 9.02
N CYS A 172 7.55 -29.66 9.49
CA CYS A 172 6.39 -29.76 10.37
C CYS A 172 5.11 -29.54 9.54
N SER A 173 4.70 -30.58 8.80
CA SER A 173 3.73 -30.48 7.69
C SER A 173 2.32 -31.01 8.02
N GLY A 174 2.04 -31.28 9.29
CA GLY A 174 0.82 -31.94 9.76
C GLY A 174 0.95 -33.45 9.96
N ILE A 175 2.13 -34.02 9.66
CA ILE A 175 2.45 -35.44 9.85
C ILE A 175 3.49 -35.54 10.96
N GLY A 176 3.10 -36.07 12.13
CA GLY A 176 3.94 -36.12 13.34
C GLY A 176 4.23 -34.76 14.00
N CYS A 177 4.15 -33.66 13.26
CA CYS A 177 4.34 -32.30 13.74
C CYS A 177 3.47 -31.32 12.95
N CYS A 178 2.92 -30.30 13.60
CA CYS A 178 2.24 -29.19 12.95
C CYS A 178 2.64 -27.82 13.55
N GLN A 179 2.78 -26.81 12.69
CA GLN A 179 3.02 -25.42 13.09
C GLN A 179 1.94 -24.47 12.57
N ALA A 180 1.44 -23.60 13.44
CA ALA A 180 0.47 -22.56 13.13
C ALA A 180 1.01 -21.16 13.48
N SER A 181 0.64 -20.15 12.68
CA SER A 181 1.00 -18.76 12.92
C SER A 181 0.15 -18.14 14.03
N MET A 182 0.75 -17.23 14.81
CA MET A 182 0.05 -16.48 15.86
C MET A 182 -0.49 -15.13 15.33
N PRO A 183 -1.66 -14.67 15.79
CA PRO A 183 -2.13 -13.33 15.49
C PRO A 183 -1.33 -12.27 16.27
N LYS A 184 -1.32 -11.04 15.76
CA LYS A 184 -0.66 -9.90 16.42
C LYS A 184 -1.39 -9.53 17.72
N GLY A 185 -0.61 -9.21 18.75
CA GLY A 185 -1.12 -8.52 19.93
C GLY A 185 -1.73 -9.43 21.00
N LEU A 186 -1.53 -10.74 20.98
CA LEU A 186 -1.98 -11.54 22.13
C LEU A 186 -1.18 -11.15 23.39
N THR A 187 -1.87 -11.11 24.53
CA THR A 187 -1.26 -10.93 25.86
C THR A 187 -1.48 -12.15 26.76
N TYR A 188 -2.35 -13.06 26.35
CA TYR A 188 -2.63 -14.30 27.05
C TYR A 188 -2.81 -15.41 26.01
N TYR A 189 -2.28 -16.59 26.30
CA TYR A 189 -2.71 -17.80 25.63
C TYR A 189 -2.74 -18.99 26.59
N ASN A 190 -3.59 -19.97 26.28
CA ASN A 190 -3.53 -21.31 26.83
C ASN A 190 -3.42 -22.34 25.71
N VAL A 191 -2.79 -23.48 26.00
CA VAL A 191 -2.66 -24.59 25.05
C VAL A 191 -3.36 -25.81 25.61
N THR A 192 -4.41 -26.25 24.93
CA THR A 192 -5.16 -27.46 25.29
C THR A 192 -4.84 -28.57 24.30
N LEU A 193 -4.22 -29.64 24.78
CA LEU A 193 -3.91 -30.81 23.98
C LEU A 193 -5.00 -31.88 24.09
N LYS A 194 -5.33 -32.51 22.96
CA LYS A 194 -6.35 -33.55 22.80
C LYS A 194 -5.88 -34.57 21.76
N THR A 195 -6.52 -35.73 21.77
CA THR A 195 -6.24 -36.82 20.81
C THR A 195 -7.51 -37.22 20.08
N LEU A 196 -7.37 -37.96 18.97
CA LEU A 196 -8.52 -38.52 18.26
C LEU A 196 -8.88 -39.92 18.75
N HIS A 197 -7.90 -40.74 19.12
CA HIS A 197 -8.09 -42.16 19.51
C HIS A 197 -7.26 -42.56 20.73
N ASP A 198 -6.95 -41.61 21.63
CA ASP A 198 -6.22 -41.87 22.88
C ASP A 198 -4.93 -42.69 22.65
N HIS A 199 -4.23 -42.41 21.54
CA HIS A 199 -2.99 -43.07 21.11
C HIS A 199 -3.09 -44.59 20.90
N SER A 200 -4.30 -45.16 20.82
CA SER A 200 -4.51 -46.62 20.71
C SER A 200 -3.77 -47.28 19.54
N ASP A 201 -3.59 -46.57 18.42
CA ASP A 201 -2.91 -47.06 17.22
C ASP A 201 -1.41 -46.71 17.16
N VAL A 202 -0.93 -45.77 17.99
CA VAL A 202 0.44 -45.19 17.89
C VAL A 202 1.29 -45.35 19.15
N LEU A 203 0.72 -45.87 20.25
CA LEU A 203 1.37 -46.04 21.56
C LEU A 203 2.73 -46.77 21.49
N SER A 204 2.94 -47.61 20.48
CA SER A 204 4.20 -48.35 20.30
C SER A 204 5.43 -47.48 20.00
N PHE A 205 5.23 -46.26 19.46
CA PHE A 205 6.32 -45.33 19.11
C PHE A 205 6.03 -43.87 19.49
N ASN A 206 4.80 -43.55 19.90
CA ASN A 206 4.40 -42.23 20.41
C ASN A 206 3.53 -42.42 21.65
N GLU A 207 4.10 -42.13 22.82
CA GLU A 207 3.39 -42.20 24.11
C GLU A 207 2.74 -40.87 24.51
N CYS A 208 3.22 -39.76 23.96
CA CYS A 208 2.90 -38.42 24.42
C CYS A 208 2.84 -37.42 23.25
N GLY A 209 1.80 -36.60 23.27
CA GLY A 209 1.74 -35.38 22.47
C GLY A 209 2.24 -34.16 23.25
N TYR A 210 2.70 -33.15 22.51
CA TYR A 210 3.20 -31.88 23.05
C TYR A 210 2.63 -30.68 22.29
N GLY A 211 2.41 -29.58 23.01
CA GLY A 211 2.01 -28.30 22.44
C GLY A 211 2.76 -27.14 23.10
N PHE A 212 3.43 -26.30 22.32
CA PHE A 212 4.22 -25.19 22.84
C PHE A 212 4.37 -24.07 21.81
N LEU A 213 4.90 -22.92 22.27
CA LEU A 213 5.17 -21.77 21.42
C LEU A 213 6.69 -21.62 21.25
N ALA A 214 7.17 -21.35 20.05
CA ALA A 214 8.59 -21.13 19.80
C ALA A 214 8.81 -20.09 18.69
N GLU A 215 9.94 -19.40 18.74
CA GLU A 215 10.40 -18.52 17.67
C GLU A 215 10.54 -19.30 16.35
N GLU A 216 10.06 -18.69 15.26
CA GLU A 216 10.07 -19.26 13.93
C GLU A 216 11.49 -19.70 13.52
N GLY A 217 11.61 -20.95 13.08
CA GLY A 217 12.87 -21.54 12.64
C GLY A 217 13.78 -22.06 13.76
N LYS A 218 13.45 -21.90 15.04
CA LYS A 218 14.23 -22.46 16.16
C LYS A 218 13.97 -23.95 16.37
N TYR A 219 12.71 -24.37 16.36
CA TYR A 219 12.37 -25.78 16.48
C TYR A 219 12.45 -26.47 15.12
N LYS A 220 13.16 -27.60 15.08
CA LYS A 220 13.22 -28.50 13.93
C LYS A 220 12.82 -29.90 14.39
N PHE A 221 11.76 -30.41 13.79
CA PHE A 221 11.19 -31.69 14.17
C PHE A 221 12.11 -32.85 13.78
N ASN A 222 12.24 -33.82 14.69
CA ASN A 222 12.93 -35.09 14.47
C ASN A 222 12.00 -36.25 14.85
N THR A 223 12.03 -37.35 14.12
CA THR A 223 11.23 -38.55 14.41
C THR A 223 11.48 -39.07 15.81
N SER A 224 12.71 -38.95 16.32
CA SER A 224 13.05 -39.32 17.70
C SER A 224 12.27 -38.54 18.76
N ASP A 225 11.73 -37.37 18.42
CA ASP A 225 10.95 -36.54 19.36
C ASP A 225 9.64 -37.22 19.77
N LEU A 226 9.10 -38.12 18.93
CA LEU A 226 7.88 -38.88 19.22
C LEU A 226 8.13 -40.00 20.25
N SER A 227 9.32 -40.60 20.22
CA SER A 227 9.69 -41.73 21.08
C SER A 227 10.57 -41.34 22.27
N THR A 228 10.94 -40.06 22.40
CA THR A 228 11.80 -39.57 23.47
C THR A 228 11.04 -39.58 24.80
N ASN A 229 11.74 -39.91 25.89
CA ASN A 229 11.15 -39.83 27.22
C ASN A 229 10.57 -38.41 27.46
N TYR A 230 9.31 -38.34 27.87
CA TYR A 230 8.58 -37.07 27.91
C TYR A 230 9.25 -35.99 28.76
N SER A 231 9.83 -36.37 29.91
CA SER A 231 10.56 -35.44 30.78
C SER A 231 11.78 -34.85 30.08
N ASN A 232 12.50 -35.67 29.32
CA ASN A 232 13.68 -35.21 28.57
C ASN A 232 13.29 -34.27 27.43
N PHE A 233 12.19 -34.57 26.72
CA PHE A 233 11.68 -33.72 25.66
C PHE A 233 11.30 -32.34 26.22
N ILE A 234 10.47 -32.32 27.27
CA ILE A 234 10.02 -31.07 27.92
C ILE A 234 11.22 -30.25 28.41
N ASN A 235 12.15 -30.86 29.16
CA ASN A 235 13.32 -30.17 29.68
C ASN A 235 14.19 -29.58 28.55
N THR A 236 14.32 -30.30 27.44
CA THR A 236 15.07 -29.82 26.27
C THR A 236 14.38 -28.60 25.66
N ILE A 237 13.07 -28.68 25.41
CA ILE A 237 12.31 -27.59 24.81
C ILE A 237 12.28 -26.36 25.72
N GLU A 238 11.96 -26.51 27.01
CA GLU A 238 11.88 -25.41 27.97
C GLU A 238 13.24 -24.76 28.26
N SER A 239 14.37 -25.44 27.98
CA SER A 239 15.72 -24.87 28.14
C SER A 239 16.34 -24.33 26.86
N THR A 240 15.74 -24.57 25.69
CA THR A 240 16.35 -24.19 24.40
C THR A 240 15.45 -23.36 23.50
N MET A 241 14.13 -23.38 23.69
CA MET A 241 13.18 -22.73 22.81
C MET A 241 12.74 -21.36 23.35
N PRO A 242 13.08 -20.26 22.67
CA PRO A 242 12.61 -18.93 23.04
C PRO A 242 11.23 -18.62 22.47
N VAL A 243 10.47 -17.82 23.19
CA VAL A 243 9.25 -17.14 22.76
C VAL A 243 9.55 -15.64 22.66
N VAL A 244 9.21 -15.03 21.52
CA VAL A 244 9.47 -13.62 21.22
C VAL A 244 8.31 -12.74 21.69
N LEU A 245 8.61 -11.77 22.54
CA LEU A 245 7.70 -10.73 22.98
C LEU A 245 8.08 -9.39 22.34
N ASP A 246 7.10 -8.76 21.71
CA ASP A 246 7.18 -7.35 21.33
C ASP A 246 6.91 -6.51 22.59
N TRP A 247 7.58 -5.36 22.71
CA TRP A 247 7.48 -4.51 23.89
C TRP A 247 7.32 -3.02 23.55
N VAL A 248 6.68 -2.21 24.37
CA VAL A 248 6.50 -0.76 24.12
C VAL A 248 6.72 0.06 25.39
N ILE A 249 7.16 1.31 25.25
CA ILE A 249 7.45 2.19 26.39
C ILE A 249 6.17 2.64 27.11
N LYS A 250 5.15 3.02 26.33
CA LYS A 250 3.81 3.38 26.85
C LYS A 250 2.75 2.72 25.99
N SER A 251 1.94 1.89 26.62
CA SER A 251 0.82 1.21 25.97
C SER A 251 -0.25 2.21 25.50
N ASN A 252 -0.81 2.01 24.32
CA ASN A 252 -1.88 2.83 23.72
C ASN A 252 -1.53 4.33 23.58
N LYS A 253 -0.26 4.64 23.34
CA LYS A 253 0.22 6.00 23.04
C LYS A 253 1.01 5.99 21.74
N SER A 254 0.84 7.04 20.94
CA SER A 254 1.62 7.27 19.72
C SER A 254 2.67 8.36 19.98
N CYS A 255 3.68 8.41 19.11
CA CYS A 255 4.67 9.49 19.03
C CYS A 255 4.07 10.90 18.89
N ASP A 256 2.84 11.04 18.41
CA ASP A 256 2.15 12.33 18.27
C ASP A 256 1.67 12.92 19.61
N ALA A 257 1.85 12.21 20.73
CA ALA A 257 1.53 12.75 22.04
C ALA A 257 2.51 13.88 22.44
N GLU A 258 2.00 14.98 23.02
CA GLU A 258 2.74 16.22 23.37
C GLU A 258 4.02 16.03 24.21
N VAL A 259 4.23 14.87 24.85
CA VAL A 259 5.45 14.54 25.61
C VAL A 259 5.79 13.05 25.41
N ASN A 260 6.75 12.77 24.53
CA ASN A 260 7.40 11.44 24.47
C ASN A 260 8.59 11.38 25.44
N VAL A 261 9.08 10.17 25.70
CA VAL A 261 10.16 9.89 26.68
C VAL A 261 11.55 9.85 26.01
N CYS A 262 11.59 10.01 24.69
CA CYS A 262 12.83 9.95 23.92
C CYS A 262 13.69 11.18 24.26
N ASN A 263 14.95 10.95 24.62
CA ASN A 263 15.86 12.02 25.03
C ASN A 263 17.08 12.12 24.10
N GLY A 264 17.68 13.31 24.04
CA GLY A 264 18.86 13.59 23.22
C GLY A 264 18.64 13.46 21.71
N ASN A 265 19.67 13.02 20.99
CA ASN A 265 19.65 12.79 19.54
C ASN A 265 18.95 11.46 19.20
N SER A 266 17.66 11.37 19.51
CA SER A 266 16.84 10.19 19.26
C SER A 266 15.54 10.53 18.54
N SER A 267 14.94 9.52 17.92
CA SER A 267 13.67 9.60 17.21
C SER A 267 12.66 8.64 17.82
N CYS A 268 11.42 9.11 17.92
CA CYS A 268 10.27 8.29 18.30
C CYS A 268 9.73 7.57 17.06
N TYR A 269 9.37 6.29 17.20
CA TYR A 269 8.61 5.57 16.19
C TYR A 269 7.51 4.71 16.81
N ASP A 270 6.36 4.67 16.17
CA ASP A 270 5.24 3.83 16.59
C ASP A 270 5.50 2.37 16.21
N VAL A 271 5.22 1.45 17.14
CA VAL A 271 5.36 0.01 16.89
C VAL A 271 4.13 -0.48 16.12
N GLU A 272 4.35 -1.28 15.07
CA GLU A 272 3.27 -1.84 14.26
C GLU A 272 2.20 -2.53 15.12
N GLY A 273 0.92 -2.19 14.89
CA GLY A 273 -0.20 -2.69 15.69
C GLY A 273 -0.77 -1.67 16.67
N GLY A 274 -0.24 -0.45 16.72
CA GLY A 274 -0.88 0.71 17.36
C GLY A 274 -0.92 0.67 18.89
N ARG A 275 -0.13 -0.21 19.51
CA ARG A 275 -0.14 -0.42 20.97
C ARG A 275 0.91 0.38 21.73
N GLY A 276 1.72 1.21 21.07
CA GLY A 276 2.71 2.03 21.75
C GLY A 276 3.80 2.54 20.82
N TYR A 277 4.78 3.23 21.40
CA TYR A 277 5.96 3.74 20.71
C TYR A 277 7.26 3.28 21.38
N ARG A 278 8.36 3.43 20.64
CA ARG A 278 9.74 3.25 21.10
C ARG A 278 10.60 4.42 20.63
N CYS A 279 11.78 4.52 21.22
CA CYS A 279 12.81 5.47 20.83
C CYS A 279 14.00 4.72 20.22
N LYS A 280 14.61 5.31 19.19
CA LYS A 280 15.88 4.86 18.63
C LYS A 280 16.81 6.05 18.43
N CYS A 281 18.12 5.86 18.56
CA CYS A 281 19.06 6.90 18.16
C CYS A 281 18.91 7.23 16.68
N ILE A 282 19.13 8.50 16.32
CA ILE A 282 19.22 8.88 14.91
C ILE A 282 20.54 8.37 14.32
N ASP A 283 20.60 8.21 13.00
CA ASP A 283 21.79 7.71 12.32
C ASP A 283 23.02 8.59 12.64
N GLY A 284 24.16 7.96 12.90
CA GLY A 284 25.39 8.64 13.36
C GLY A 284 25.49 8.82 14.88
N PHE A 285 24.50 8.35 15.64
CA PHE A 285 24.51 8.40 17.10
C PHE A 285 24.30 7.01 17.72
N GLU A 286 24.94 6.76 18.86
CA GLU A 286 24.84 5.51 19.63
C GLU A 286 24.51 5.78 21.11
N GLY A 287 24.13 4.72 21.82
CA GLY A 287 23.80 4.80 23.25
C GLY A 287 22.32 4.54 23.52
N ASN A 288 21.86 4.94 24.71
CA ASN A 288 20.52 4.63 25.17
C ASN A 288 19.60 5.86 25.10
N PRO A 289 18.58 5.88 24.21
CA PRO A 289 17.72 7.04 23.99
C PRO A 289 16.79 7.37 25.17
N TYR A 290 16.77 6.53 26.21
CA TYR A 290 15.89 6.68 27.37
C TYR A 290 16.62 7.18 28.63
N LEU A 291 17.96 7.30 28.59
CA LEU A 291 18.76 7.83 29.70
C LEU A 291 19.02 9.34 29.54
N ASP A 292 19.42 10.01 30.63
CA ASP A 292 19.67 11.46 30.64
C ASP A 292 20.78 11.90 29.68
N GLN A 293 21.81 11.06 29.49
CA GLN A 293 22.89 11.30 28.53
C GLN A 293 22.44 11.06 27.07
N GLY A 294 21.31 10.37 26.87
CA GLY A 294 20.72 10.07 25.58
C GLY A 294 21.66 9.39 24.59
N CYS A 295 21.39 9.64 23.31
CA CYS A 295 22.24 9.21 22.20
C CYS A 295 23.40 10.19 21.98
N GLN A 296 24.61 9.65 21.96
CA GLN A 296 25.87 10.35 21.78
C GLN A 296 26.41 10.15 20.38
N ASP A 297 27.19 11.12 19.93
CA ASP A 297 27.84 11.12 18.61
C ASP A 297 28.79 9.93 18.49
N ILE A 298 28.63 9.12 17.43
CA ILE A 298 29.59 8.05 17.13
C ILE A 298 30.85 8.74 16.63
N ASN A 299 31.99 8.46 17.26
CA ASN A 299 33.26 8.92 16.71
C ASN A 299 33.82 7.86 15.75
N GLU A 300 33.43 7.97 14.49
CA GLU A 300 33.80 6.99 13.46
C GLU A 300 35.32 6.92 13.24
N CYS A 301 36.06 7.97 13.58
CA CYS A 301 37.53 7.97 13.49
C CYS A 301 38.20 7.02 14.48
N ASN A 302 37.49 6.53 15.49
CA ASN A 302 38.01 5.53 16.42
C ASN A 302 37.80 4.08 15.95
N ASP A 303 36.91 3.86 14.96
CA ASP A 303 36.59 2.53 14.43
C ASP A 303 36.83 2.47 12.92
N GLN A 304 38.09 2.18 12.57
CA GLN A 304 38.53 2.09 11.18
C GLN A 304 38.05 0.83 10.46
N GLU A 305 37.55 -0.19 11.18
CA GLU A 305 37.01 -1.41 10.59
C GLU A 305 35.60 -1.18 10.07
N THR A 306 34.74 -0.55 10.88
CA THR A 306 33.36 -0.20 10.48
C THR A 306 33.34 1.03 9.58
N TYR A 307 34.22 2.00 9.82
CA TYR A 307 34.27 3.27 9.11
C TYR A 307 35.65 3.52 8.47
N PRO A 308 35.94 2.90 7.31
CA PRO A 308 37.24 3.02 6.67
C PRO A 308 37.62 4.47 6.34
N CYS A 309 38.75 4.90 6.89
CA CYS A 309 39.43 6.14 6.52
C CYS A 309 40.94 5.91 6.47
N HIS A 310 41.54 6.16 5.31
CA HIS A 310 42.97 5.99 5.03
C HIS A 310 43.71 7.32 4.83
N GLY A 311 43.07 8.44 5.20
CA GLY A 311 43.66 9.77 5.22
C GLY A 311 43.50 10.42 6.59
N VAL A 312 43.34 11.74 6.61
CA VAL A 312 43.01 12.52 7.80
C VAL A 312 41.51 12.36 8.08
N CYS A 313 41.20 11.66 9.17
CA CYS A 313 39.84 11.55 9.70
C CYS A 313 39.57 12.69 10.67
N THR A 314 38.45 13.39 10.49
CA THR A 314 37.94 14.40 11.42
C THR A 314 36.50 14.09 11.75
N ASN A 315 36.23 13.80 13.02
CA ASN A 315 34.89 13.56 13.51
C ASN A 315 34.01 14.81 13.38
N THR A 316 32.75 14.63 13.00
CA THR A 316 31.75 15.69 12.93
C THR A 316 30.47 15.24 13.64
N LEU A 317 29.55 16.15 13.94
CA LEU A 317 28.34 15.76 14.65
C LEU A 317 27.41 14.95 13.71
N GLY A 318 27.15 13.68 14.04
CA GLY A 318 26.36 12.69 13.32
C GLY A 318 27.06 12.06 12.11
N SER A 319 28.36 12.31 11.92
CA SER A 319 29.14 11.78 10.78
C SER A 319 30.64 12.02 10.94
N TYR A 320 31.45 11.63 9.96
CA TYR A 320 32.87 11.98 9.91
C TYR A 320 33.28 12.47 8.53
N ASN A 321 34.36 13.24 8.48
CA ASN A 321 34.99 13.64 7.24
C ASN A 321 36.35 12.94 7.09
N CYS A 322 36.53 12.25 5.98
CA CYS A 322 37.77 11.56 5.64
C CYS A 322 38.41 12.22 4.43
N THR A 323 39.57 12.84 4.61
CA THR A 323 40.25 13.61 3.55
C THR A 323 41.69 13.19 3.37
N CYS A 324 42.26 13.35 2.17
CA CYS A 324 43.68 13.09 1.97
C CYS A 324 44.52 14.17 2.67
N GLU A 325 45.73 13.80 3.10
CA GLU A 325 46.68 14.77 3.66
C GLU A 325 47.02 15.89 2.67
N SER A 326 47.41 17.06 3.19
CA SER A 326 47.82 18.21 2.38
C SER A 326 48.93 17.82 1.38
N GLY A 327 48.66 18.04 0.09
CA GLY A 327 49.57 17.63 -0.99
C GLY A 327 49.25 16.26 -1.59
N TYR A 328 48.18 15.59 -1.15
CA TYR A 328 47.60 14.40 -1.78
C TYR A 328 46.16 14.67 -2.24
N PHE A 329 45.70 13.97 -3.28
CA PHE A 329 44.35 14.05 -3.82
C PHE A 329 43.81 12.64 -4.11
N GLY A 330 42.49 12.45 -4.08
CA GLY A 330 41.85 11.17 -4.34
C GLY A 330 40.75 10.85 -3.32
N ASN A 331 40.43 9.57 -3.16
CA ASN A 331 39.38 9.11 -2.23
C ASN A 331 40.03 8.50 -0.97
N ALA A 332 39.96 9.22 0.14
CA ALA A 332 40.56 8.80 1.40
C ALA A 332 39.82 7.64 2.08
N SER A 333 38.59 7.30 1.69
CA SER A 333 37.84 6.16 2.23
C SER A 333 38.25 4.81 1.63
N VAL A 334 39.15 4.80 0.64
CA VAL A 334 39.63 3.58 -0.03
C VAL A 334 41.10 3.38 0.24
N ALA A 335 41.51 2.13 0.50
CA ALA A 335 42.91 1.77 0.68
C ALA A 335 43.74 2.21 -0.54
N ASN A 336 44.83 2.95 -0.30
CA ASN A 336 45.68 3.57 -1.33
C ASN A 336 44.94 4.56 -2.27
N GLY A 337 43.80 5.10 -1.85
CA GLY A 337 43.01 6.03 -2.67
C GLY A 337 43.56 7.46 -2.71
N CYS A 338 44.50 7.82 -1.83
CA CYS A 338 45.20 9.11 -1.83
C CYS A 338 46.50 9.05 -2.65
N GLN A 339 46.65 9.96 -3.61
CA GLN A 339 47.79 10.05 -4.51
C GLN A 339 48.50 11.40 -4.37
N PRO A 340 49.85 11.45 -4.43
CA PRO A 340 50.58 12.70 -4.26
C PRO A 340 50.31 13.67 -5.43
N VAL A 341 50.04 14.92 -5.10
CA VAL A 341 50.01 16.03 -6.04
C VAL A 341 51.45 16.24 -6.52
N ALA A 342 51.78 15.74 -7.71
CA ALA A 342 53.05 16.04 -8.34
C ALA A 342 53.19 17.58 -8.44
N ALA A 343 54.24 18.14 -7.84
CA ALA A 343 54.61 19.54 -8.00
C ALA A 343 54.84 19.84 -9.48
N LYS A 344 53.78 20.25 -10.17
CA LYS A 344 53.84 20.68 -11.57
C LYS A 344 54.00 22.18 -11.61
N ASP A 345 55.25 22.60 -11.73
CA ASP A 345 55.59 23.74 -12.59
C ASP A 345 55.01 23.47 -13.98
N SER A 346 53.88 24.05 -14.33
CA SER A 346 53.45 24.13 -15.72
C SER A 346 52.44 25.26 -15.93
N LYS A 347 52.91 26.37 -16.52
CA LYS A 347 52.04 27.10 -17.45
C LYS A 347 51.65 26.12 -18.57
N PHE A 348 50.36 25.76 -18.70
CA PHE A 348 49.59 25.40 -19.93
C PHE A 348 48.37 24.50 -19.61
N PRO A 349 47.24 24.53 -20.38
CA PRO A 349 46.53 25.67 -20.96
C PRO A 349 45.05 25.72 -20.54
N ILE A 350 44.54 26.94 -20.33
CA ILE A 350 43.14 27.25 -20.02
C ILE A 350 42.16 26.80 -21.15
N ILE A 351 42.68 26.50 -22.35
CA ILE A 351 41.89 26.14 -23.53
C ILE A 351 41.20 24.77 -23.39
N PHE A 352 41.80 23.77 -22.73
CA PHE A 352 41.16 22.46 -22.55
C PHE A 352 40.04 22.47 -21.49
N MET A 353 40.13 23.34 -20.49
CA MET A 353 39.08 23.50 -19.45
C MET A 353 37.83 24.19 -20.02
N ILE A 354 37.99 25.14 -20.93
CA ILE A 354 36.86 25.80 -21.58
C ILE A 354 36.18 24.81 -22.55
N ALA A 355 36.96 24.04 -23.32
CA ALA A 355 36.43 23.06 -24.27
C ALA A 355 35.64 21.92 -23.58
N SER A 356 36.07 21.45 -22.41
CA SER A 356 35.36 20.38 -21.68
C SER A 356 34.02 20.85 -21.11
N VAL A 357 33.93 22.09 -20.64
CA VAL A 357 32.67 22.68 -20.14
C VAL A 357 31.66 22.86 -21.28
N PHE A 358 32.09 23.39 -22.44
CA PHE A 358 31.23 23.50 -23.61
C PHE A 358 30.81 22.13 -24.17
N GLY A 359 31.70 21.13 -24.13
CA GLY A 359 31.39 19.76 -24.51
C GLY A 359 30.33 19.11 -23.62
N LEU A 360 30.43 19.29 -22.31
CA LEU A 360 29.45 18.76 -21.36
C LEU A 360 28.07 19.44 -21.52
N PHE A 361 28.03 20.76 -21.72
CA PHE A 361 26.79 21.49 -22.00
C PHE A 361 26.14 21.05 -23.31
N ALA A 362 26.92 20.80 -24.37
CA ALA A 362 26.41 20.28 -25.64
C ALA A 362 25.79 18.88 -25.47
N ILE A 363 26.42 18.00 -24.68
CA ILE A 363 25.91 16.65 -24.41
C ILE A 363 24.62 16.71 -23.59
N LEU A 364 24.59 17.50 -22.52
CA LEU A 364 23.40 17.66 -21.66
C LEU A 364 22.22 18.25 -22.44
N SER A 365 22.47 19.28 -23.28
CA SER A 365 21.43 19.83 -24.15
C SER A 365 20.94 18.81 -25.19
N GLY A 366 21.83 17.96 -25.72
CA GLY A 366 21.49 16.87 -26.63
C GLY A 366 20.59 15.81 -25.98
N ILE A 367 20.91 15.39 -24.75
CA ILE A 367 20.09 14.45 -23.96
C ILE A 367 18.72 15.06 -23.65
N ALA A 368 18.67 16.33 -23.23
CA ALA A 368 17.40 17.03 -22.98
C ALA A 368 16.55 17.15 -24.26
N ALA A 369 17.15 17.51 -25.40
CA ALA A 369 16.45 17.57 -26.67
C ALA A 369 15.94 16.20 -27.13
N MET A 370 16.71 15.13 -26.91
CA MET A 370 16.29 13.76 -27.18
C MET A 370 15.13 13.32 -26.27
N PHE A 371 15.17 13.66 -24.98
CA PHE A 371 14.10 13.37 -24.04
C PHE A 371 12.81 14.13 -24.37
N ILE A 372 12.91 15.43 -24.68
CA ILE A 372 11.77 16.25 -25.13
C ILE A 372 11.23 15.73 -26.46
N GLY A 373 12.11 15.36 -27.40
CA GLY A 373 11.75 14.80 -28.70
C GLY A 373 11.03 13.45 -28.59
N THR A 374 11.50 12.56 -27.71
CA THR A 374 10.85 11.26 -27.47
C THR A 374 9.50 11.43 -26.77
N ARG A 375 9.39 12.33 -25.78
CA ARG A 375 8.09 12.68 -25.17
C ARG A 375 7.11 13.25 -26.19
N ARG A 376 7.55 14.19 -27.03
CA ARG A 376 6.71 14.75 -28.11
C ARG A 376 6.26 13.69 -29.11
N ARG A 377 7.15 12.80 -29.53
CA ARG A 377 6.83 11.70 -30.45
C ARG A 377 5.83 10.71 -29.84
N LYS A 378 5.97 10.38 -28.55
CA LYS A 378 5.01 9.52 -27.84
C LYS A 378 3.61 10.15 -27.80
N LEU A 379 3.51 11.45 -27.52
CA LEU A 379 2.23 12.16 -27.48
C LEU A 379 1.54 12.21 -28.85
N ILE A 380 2.28 12.47 -29.93
CA ILE A 380 1.74 12.47 -31.30
C ILE A 380 1.21 11.09 -31.68
N ARG A 381 1.98 10.02 -31.41
CA ARG A 381 1.55 8.64 -31.68
C ARG A 381 0.31 8.23 -30.90
N LEU A 382 0.16 8.72 -29.67
CA LEU A 382 -1.01 8.43 -28.85
C LEU A 382 -2.28 9.09 -29.43
N ARG A 383 -2.17 10.34 -29.88
CA ARG A 383 -3.28 11.05 -30.56
C ARG A 383 -3.68 10.38 -31.87
N GLU A 384 -2.71 9.92 -32.66
CA GLU A 384 -2.98 9.14 -33.88
C GLU A 384 -3.71 7.84 -33.55
N LYS A 385 -3.29 7.13 -32.49
CA LYS A 385 -3.97 5.92 -32.01
C LYS A 385 -5.43 6.20 -31.62
N PHE A 386 -5.70 7.27 -30.87
CA PHE A 386 -7.08 7.64 -30.53
C PHE A 386 -7.89 8.03 -31.76
N PHE A 387 -7.28 8.76 -32.70
CA PHE A 387 -7.93 9.12 -33.96
C PHE A 387 -8.36 7.87 -34.75
N GLU A 388 -7.53 6.84 -34.78
CA GLU A 388 -7.87 5.55 -35.42
C GLU A 388 -8.95 4.79 -34.66
N GLN A 389 -8.78 4.64 -33.33
CA GLN A 389 -9.74 3.92 -32.47
C GLN A 389 -11.13 4.54 -32.49
N ASN A 390 -11.22 5.88 -32.52
CA ASN A 390 -12.47 6.62 -32.55
C ASN A 390 -13.11 6.69 -33.96
N GLY A 391 -12.65 5.88 -34.92
CA GLY A 391 -13.24 5.79 -36.26
C GLY A 391 -12.85 6.94 -37.21
N GLY A 392 -11.78 7.67 -36.92
CA GLY A 392 -11.39 8.86 -37.69
C GLY A 392 -11.01 8.60 -39.15
N ILE A 393 -10.48 7.43 -39.48
CA ILE A 393 -10.22 7.02 -40.88
C ILE A 393 -11.55 6.87 -41.64
N LEU A 394 -12.51 6.17 -41.05
CA LEU A 394 -13.84 5.91 -41.63
C LEU A 394 -14.62 7.22 -41.79
N LEU A 395 -14.56 8.11 -40.81
CA LEU A 395 -15.16 9.44 -40.90
C LEU A 395 -14.53 10.28 -42.01
N LYS A 396 -13.19 10.31 -42.12
CA LYS A 396 -12.49 11.02 -43.22
C LYS A 396 -12.89 10.49 -44.59
N GLN A 397 -13.11 9.18 -44.73
CA GLN A 397 -13.60 8.58 -45.98
C GLN A 397 -15.03 9.02 -46.29
N LYS A 398 -15.94 8.98 -45.30
CA LYS A 398 -17.35 9.41 -45.46
C LYS A 398 -17.47 10.90 -45.82
N ILE A 399 -16.67 11.76 -45.20
CA ILE A 399 -16.61 13.20 -45.53
C ILE A 399 -16.14 13.41 -46.98
N LYS A 400 -15.11 12.67 -47.43
CA LYS A 400 -14.62 12.75 -48.81
C LYS A 400 -15.63 12.23 -49.83
N SER A 401 -16.39 11.18 -49.51
CA SER A 401 -17.36 10.59 -50.42
C SER A 401 -18.63 11.44 -50.60
N GLN A 402 -19.02 12.24 -49.61
CA GLN A 402 -20.24 13.05 -49.69
C GLN A 402 -20.12 14.34 -50.51
N GLY A 403 -18.92 14.74 -50.96
CA GLY A 403 -18.72 15.98 -51.71
C GLY A 403 -19.22 17.22 -50.95
N SER A 404 -19.38 18.36 -51.63
CA SER A 404 -19.61 19.71 -51.05
C SER A 404 -20.87 19.90 -50.16
N ASN A 405 -21.59 18.84 -49.78
CA ASN A 405 -22.81 18.90 -48.96
C ASN A 405 -22.59 18.54 -47.48
N ALA A 406 -21.40 18.09 -47.05
CA ALA A 406 -21.13 17.78 -45.64
C ALA A 406 -20.47 18.96 -44.90
N THR A 407 -21.23 19.67 -44.05
CA THR A 407 -20.76 20.83 -43.26
C THR A 407 -20.04 20.46 -41.95
N MET A 408 -19.40 19.30 -41.88
CA MET A 408 -18.77 18.80 -40.64
C MET A 408 -17.28 19.16 -40.57
N THR A 409 -16.86 19.82 -39.48
CA THR A 409 -15.45 20.17 -39.25
C THR A 409 -14.77 19.19 -38.30
N LEU A 410 -13.60 18.70 -38.67
CA LEU A 410 -12.73 17.93 -37.77
C LEU A 410 -11.81 18.90 -37.02
N PHE A 411 -12.00 19.02 -35.72
CA PHE A 411 -11.20 19.86 -34.84
C PHE A 411 -10.04 19.07 -34.23
N SER A 412 -8.92 19.74 -33.97
CA SER A 412 -7.81 19.15 -33.21
C SER A 412 -7.97 19.37 -31.70
N THR A 413 -7.34 18.51 -30.90
CA THR A 413 -7.26 18.67 -29.45
C THR A 413 -6.73 20.05 -29.06
N GLU A 414 -5.73 20.56 -29.80
CA GLU A 414 -5.11 21.85 -29.51
C GLU A 414 -6.09 23.01 -29.70
N GLN A 415 -6.91 22.96 -30.76
CA GLN A 415 -7.94 23.97 -31.01
C GLN A 415 -8.99 23.98 -29.89
N LEU A 416 -9.44 22.80 -29.43
CA LEU A 416 -10.43 22.71 -28.36
C LEU A 416 -9.86 23.16 -27.01
N ARG A 417 -8.61 22.79 -26.69
CA ARG A 417 -7.93 23.23 -25.46
C ARG A 417 -7.73 24.75 -25.45
N LYS A 418 -7.32 25.34 -26.57
CA LYS A 418 -7.21 26.80 -26.69
C LYS A 418 -8.57 27.49 -26.52
N ALA A 419 -9.62 26.96 -27.14
CA ALA A 419 -10.96 27.55 -27.05
C ALA A 419 -11.56 27.48 -25.63
N THR A 420 -11.27 26.40 -24.90
CA THR A 420 -11.79 26.12 -23.56
C THR A 420 -10.87 26.56 -22.42
N ASP A 421 -9.73 27.20 -22.72
CA ASP A 421 -8.68 27.48 -21.73
C ASP A 421 -8.32 26.22 -20.92
N ASN A 422 -7.85 25.21 -21.63
CA ASN A 422 -7.48 23.91 -21.11
C ASN A 422 -8.61 23.20 -20.32
N TYR A 423 -9.85 23.26 -20.82
CA TYR A 423 -11.04 22.74 -20.14
C TYR A 423 -11.26 23.30 -18.73
N SER A 424 -10.98 24.61 -18.54
CA SER A 424 -11.18 25.32 -17.28
C SER A 424 -12.58 25.13 -16.72
N GLN A 425 -12.67 24.95 -15.40
CA GLN A 425 -13.94 24.77 -14.69
C GLN A 425 -14.86 26.00 -14.82
N GLU A 426 -14.30 27.20 -14.96
CA GLU A 426 -15.04 28.45 -15.12
C GLU A 426 -15.82 28.51 -16.45
N LYS A 427 -15.41 27.72 -17.45
CA LYS A 427 -16.09 27.66 -18.75
C LYS A 427 -17.18 26.59 -18.81
N ILE A 428 -17.48 25.90 -17.71
CA ILE A 428 -18.53 24.87 -17.70
C ILE A 428 -19.91 25.52 -17.73
N ILE A 429 -20.71 25.15 -18.72
CA ILE A 429 -22.10 25.61 -18.88
C ILE A 429 -23.14 24.52 -18.59
N GLY A 430 -22.71 23.27 -18.43
CA GLY A 430 -23.57 22.16 -18.02
C GLY A 430 -22.80 20.91 -17.61
N LYS A 431 -23.29 20.22 -16.57
CA LYS A 431 -22.82 18.90 -16.14
C LYS A 431 -24.01 17.94 -16.07
N GLY A 432 -23.87 16.73 -16.60
CA GLY A 432 -24.91 15.71 -16.54
C GLY A 432 -24.36 14.29 -16.59
N ALA A 433 -25.26 13.31 -16.69
CA ALA A 433 -24.90 11.90 -16.83
C ALA A 433 -24.08 11.63 -18.10
N TYR A 434 -24.41 12.32 -19.19
CA TYR A 434 -23.83 12.13 -20.52
C TYR A 434 -22.56 12.95 -20.79
N GLY A 435 -21.99 13.63 -19.79
CA GLY A 435 -20.77 14.41 -19.97
C GLY A 435 -20.79 15.81 -19.37
N VAL A 436 -19.77 16.59 -19.73
CA VAL A 436 -19.60 18.00 -19.36
C VAL A 436 -19.60 18.85 -20.62
N VAL A 437 -20.28 20.00 -20.57
CA VAL A 437 -20.35 20.96 -21.67
C VAL A 437 -19.61 22.22 -21.27
N TYR A 438 -18.65 22.61 -22.11
CA TYR A 438 -17.82 23.80 -21.96
C TYR A 438 -18.22 24.85 -22.99
N LYS A 439 -18.20 26.12 -22.60
CA LYS A 439 -18.24 27.25 -23.53
C LYS A 439 -16.84 27.44 -24.14
N GLY A 440 -16.73 27.37 -25.46
CA GLY A 440 -15.50 27.62 -26.20
C GLY A 440 -15.57 28.92 -27.00
N VAL A 441 -14.42 29.59 -27.18
CA VAL A 441 -14.27 30.72 -28.10
C VAL A 441 -13.10 30.43 -29.03
N PHE A 442 -13.36 30.26 -30.33
CA PHE A 442 -12.33 30.03 -31.34
C PHE A 442 -11.61 31.33 -31.74
N SER A 443 -10.53 31.20 -32.52
CA SER A 443 -9.68 32.36 -32.90
C SER A 443 -10.35 33.32 -33.89
N ASP A 444 -11.44 32.91 -34.52
CA ASP A 444 -12.32 33.72 -35.36
C ASP A 444 -13.46 34.41 -34.56
N ASN A 445 -13.37 34.37 -33.22
CA ASN A 445 -14.39 34.82 -32.27
C ASN A 445 -15.72 34.05 -32.33
N SER A 446 -15.78 32.90 -33.01
CA SER A 446 -16.97 32.05 -32.95
C SER A 446 -17.12 31.42 -31.55
N VAL A 447 -18.34 31.49 -31.01
CA VAL A 447 -18.67 30.92 -29.69
C VAL A 447 -19.37 29.58 -29.90
N VAL A 448 -18.87 28.55 -29.23
CA VAL A 448 -19.32 27.16 -29.39
C VAL A 448 -19.57 26.48 -28.05
N ALA A 449 -20.36 25.40 -28.09
CA ALA A 449 -20.55 24.49 -26.96
C ALA A 449 -19.78 23.19 -27.23
N ILE A 450 -18.78 22.88 -26.39
CA ILE A 450 -17.90 21.72 -26.53
C ILE A 450 -18.33 20.68 -25.50
N LYS A 451 -18.90 19.57 -25.97
CA LYS A 451 -19.41 18.48 -25.13
C LYS A 451 -18.40 17.33 -25.08
N ARG A 452 -17.92 17.03 -23.88
CA ARG A 452 -17.02 15.91 -23.60
C ARG A 452 -17.80 14.79 -22.90
N SER A 453 -17.87 13.62 -23.52
CA SER A 453 -18.55 12.43 -22.98
C SER A 453 -17.76 11.77 -21.85
N LYS A 454 -18.43 10.99 -20.99
CA LYS A 454 -17.80 10.42 -19.77
C LYS A 454 -17.14 9.05 -19.93
N LEU A 455 -17.38 8.29 -21.01
CA LEU A 455 -16.65 7.09 -21.46
C LEU A 455 -17.35 6.60 -22.75
N VAL A 456 -16.61 6.08 -23.73
CA VAL A 456 -17.16 5.40 -24.92
C VAL A 456 -16.38 4.10 -25.11
N ASP A 457 -17.08 2.98 -25.30
CA ASP A 457 -16.45 1.70 -25.59
C ASP A 457 -15.87 1.72 -27.03
N ALA A 458 -14.61 1.34 -27.18
CA ALA A 458 -13.92 1.29 -28.47
C ALA A 458 -14.58 0.33 -29.47
N THR A 459 -15.36 -0.66 -28.99
CA THR A 459 -16.11 -1.59 -29.84
C THR A 459 -17.28 -0.95 -30.59
N GLN A 460 -17.69 0.27 -30.20
CA GLN A 460 -18.85 0.98 -30.76
C GLN A 460 -18.48 2.13 -31.72
N ALA A 461 -17.22 2.21 -32.18
CA ALA A 461 -16.74 3.32 -33.00
C ALA A 461 -17.54 3.50 -34.31
N GLU A 462 -17.97 2.42 -34.96
CA GLU A 462 -18.78 2.50 -36.18
C GLU A 462 -20.19 3.06 -35.92
N GLN A 463 -20.83 2.62 -34.82
CA GLN A 463 -22.13 3.12 -34.38
C GLN A 463 -22.06 4.61 -34.03
N PHE A 464 -20.99 5.03 -33.33
CA PHE A 464 -20.72 6.42 -33.04
C PHE A 464 -20.55 7.27 -34.31
N ILE A 465 -19.77 6.80 -35.30
CA ILE A 465 -19.60 7.55 -36.56
C ILE A 465 -20.92 7.65 -37.34
N ASN A 466 -21.72 6.59 -37.38
CA ASN A 466 -23.04 6.64 -38.02
C ASN A 466 -23.97 7.66 -37.34
N GLU A 467 -24.00 7.69 -36.01
CA GLU A 467 -24.78 8.65 -35.24
C GLU A 467 -24.31 10.09 -35.48
N VAL A 468 -22.99 10.32 -35.46
CA VAL A 468 -22.42 11.65 -35.76
C VAL A 468 -22.76 12.12 -37.17
N MET A 469 -22.71 11.23 -38.16
CA MET A 469 -23.10 11.56 -39.53
C MET A 469 -24.57 11.97 -39.63
N ILE A 470 -25.48 11.23 -38.97
CA ILE A 470 -26.90 11.61 -38.90
C ILE A 470 -27.05 12.99 -38.26
N LEU A 471 -26.40 13.24 -37.12
CA LEU A 471 -26.48 14.52 -36.41
C LEU A 471 -25.97 15.72 -37.23
N THR A 472 -25.02 15.53 -38.14
CA THR A 472 -24.56 16.61 -39.04
C THR A 472 -25.57 16.97 -40.13
N GLN A 473 -26.47 16.05 -40.48
CA GLN A 473 -27.49 16.24 -41.52
C GLN A 473 -28.77 16.85 -40.95
N VAL A 474 -28.94 16.86 -39.63
CA VAL A 474 -30.06 17.52 -38.95
C VAL A 474 -29.92 19.03 -39.06
N ILE A 475 -30.70 19.64 -39.95
CA ILE A 475 -30.73 21.10 -40.14
C ILE A 475 -32.15 21.58 -39.93
N HIS A 476 -32.44 22.01 -38.70
CA HIS A 476 -33.74 22.55 -38.33
C HIS A 476 -33.59 23.79 -37.44
N ARG A 477 -34.40 24.82 -37.66
CA ARG A 477 -34.31 26.11 -36.95
C ARG A 477 -34.38 25.99 -35.42
N HIS A 478 -35.06 24.96 -34.92
CA HIS A 478 -35.27 24.72 -33.49
C HIS A 478 -34.50 23.50 -32.96
N VAL A 479 -33.47 23.02 -33.68
CA VAL A 479 -32.55 21.97 -33.22
C VAL A 479 -31.13 22.53 -33.20
N VAL A 480 -30.42 22.32 -32.10
CA VAL A 480 -29.03 22.79 -31.95
C VAL A 480 -28.12 22.07 -32.94
N LYS A 481 -27.48 22.84 -33.82
CA LYS A 481 -26.63 22.32 -34.88
C LYS A 481 -25.31 21.77 -34.35
N LEU A 482 -24.97 20.56 -34.79
CA LEU A 482 -23.62 20.00 -34.65
C LEU A 482 -22.70 20.61 -35.71
N LEU A 483 -21.60 21.23 -35.27
CA LEU A 483 -20.61 21.87 -36.14
C LEU A 483 -19.48 20.91 -36.50
N GLY A 484 -19.14 19.98 -35.60
CA GLY A 484 -18.04 19.05 -35.82
C GLY A 484 -17.67 18.23 -34.59
N CYS A 485 -16.53 17.55 -34.69
CA CYS A 485 -15.99 16.75 -33.58
C CYS A 485 -14.46 16.74 -33.56
N CYS A 486 -13.90 16.31 -32.43
CA CYS A 486 -12.49 15.93 -32.27
C CYS A 486 -12.40 14.47 -31.86
N LEU A 487 -11.52 13.72 -32.52
CA LEU A 487 -11.29 12.29 -32.31
C LEU A 487 -9.88 11.99 -31.77
N GLU A 488 -9.07 13.00 -31.49
CA GLU A 488 -7.67 12.89 -31.02
C GLU A 488 -7.55 12.66 -29.50
N GLU A 489 -8.67 12.59 -28.78
CA GLU A 489 -8.78 12.39 -27.34
C GLU A 489 -9.20 10.95 -27.01
N GLU A 490 -9.01 10.52 -25.75
CA GLU A 490 -9.43 9.20 -25.26
C GLU A 490 -10.91 8.89 -25.54
N VAL A 491 -11.77 9.92 -25.51
CA VAL A 491 -13.17 9.84 -25.92
C VAL A 491 -13.51 10.96 -26.90
N PRO A 492 -14.34 10.70 -27.93
CA PRO A 492 -14.73 11.73 -28.88
C PRO A 492 -15.37 12.96 -28.23
N VAL A 493 -15.00 14.15 -28.73
CA VAL A 493 -15.52 15.43 -28.25
C VAL A 493 -16.35 16.07 -29.35
N LEU A 494 -17.58 16.49 -29.02
CA LEU A 494 -18.52 17.07 -29.97
C LEU A 494 -18.57 18.59 -29.84
N VAL A 495 -18.67 19.30 -30.96
CA VAL A 495 -18.71 20.76 -31.03
C VAL A 495 -20.04 21.20 -31.63
N TYR A 496 -20.84 21.90 -30.83
CA TYR A 496 -22.14 22.44 -31.21
C TYR A 496 -22.08 23.96 -31.29
N GLU A 497 -23.07 24.54 -31.98
CA GLU A 497 -23.31 25.97 -31.85
C GLU A 497 -23.66 26.34 -30.39
N PHE A 498 -23.26 27.52 -29.96
CA PHE A 498 -23.58 27.99 -28.62
C PHE A 498 -24.96 28.65 -28.60
N ILE A 499 -25.85 28.13 -27.77
CA ILE A 499 -27.16 28.73 -27.51
C ILE A 499 -27.08 29.61 -26.26
N SER A 500 -27.36 30.90 -26.44
CA SER A 500 -27.50 31.85 -25.33
C SER A 500 -28.83 31.64 -24.59
N ASN A 501 -28.93 32.16 -23.37
CA ASN A 501 -30.13 32.09 -22.50
C ASN A 501 -30.39 30.77 -21.74
N ASN A 502 -29.37 29.95 -21.42
CA ASN A 502 -29.49 28.79 -20.52
C ASN A 502 -30.56 27.74 -20.92
N THR A 503 -30.68 26.67 -20.13
CA THR A 503 -31.65 25.59 -20.36
C THR A 503 -33.05 25.95 -19.87
N LEU A 504 -34.08 25.29 -20.41
CA LEU A 504 -35.45 25.43 -19.88
C LEU A 504 -35.53 25.06 -18.39
N PHE A 505 -34.77 24.05 -17.97
CA PHE A 505 -34.66 23.65 -16.56
C PHE A 505 -34.18 24.81 -15.67
N TYR A 506 -33.19 25.58 -16.12
CA TYR A 506 -32.73 26.78 -15.40
C TYR A 506 -33.87 27.79 -15.21
N HIS A 507 -34.65 28.07 -16.27
CA HIS A 507 -35.74 29.04 -16.20
C HIS A 507 -36.94 28.58 -15.38
N ILE A 508 -37.18 27.26 -15.29
CA ILE A 508 -38.28 26.71 -14.48
C ILE A 508 -37.90 26.65 -12.99
N HIS A 509 -36.64 26.31 -12.67
CA HIS A 509 -36.26 25.92 -11.30
C HIS A 509 -35.33 26.90 -10.56
N HIS A 510 -34.55 27.75 -11.26
CA HIS A 510 -33.43 28.49 -10.63
C HIS A 510 -33.63 30.01 -10.49
N ARG A 511 -34.86 30.52 -10.62
CA ARG A 511 -35.17 31.93 -10.28
C ARG A 511 -36.10 32.03 -9.06
N PRO A 512 -35.63 32.57 -7.91
CA PRO A 512 -36.53 33.03 -6.86
C PRO A 512 -37.17 34.34 -7.33
N GLY A 513 -38.50 34.36 -7.44
CA GLY A 513 -39.26 35.48 -8.01
C GLY A 513 -39.47 35.31 -9.51
N GLY A 514 -40.47 34.51 -9.87
CA GLY A 514 -40.84 34.25 -11.27
C GLY A 514 -41.11 35.55 -12.01
N LEU A 515 -40.31 35.87 -13.04
CA LEU A 515 -40.37 37.16 -13.70
C LEU A 515 -40.24 37.04 -15.23
N SER A 516 -41.27 37.63 -15.87
CA SER A 516 -41.46 38.15 -17.24
C SER A 516 -41.23 37.28 -18.47
N TRP A 517 -40.22 36.40 -18.54
CA TRP A 517 -39.90 35.71 -19.80
C TRP A 517 -40.78 34.48 -20.06
N LEU A 518 -41.13 33.68 -19.04
CA LEU A 518 -42.02 32.50 -19.18
C LEU A 518 -43.51 32.88 -19.11
N SER A 519 -43.91 33.90 -19.88
CA SER A 519 -45.33 34.21 -20.09
C SER A 519 -46.05 33.01 -20.70
N TRP A 520 -47.39 32.97 -20.59
CA TRP A 520 -48.19 31.91 -21.23
C TRP A 520 -47.92 31.82 -22.74
N GLU A 521 -47.78 32.97 -23.40
CA GLU A 521 -47.42 33.04 -24.82
C GLU A 521 -46.06 32.37 -25.11
N ASN A 522 -45.02 32.69 -24.33
CA ASN A 522 -43.70 32.12 -24.54
C ASN A 522 -43.65 30.62 -24.20
N ARG A 523 -44.45 30.15 -23.23
CA ARG A 523 -44.60 28.71 -22.95
C ARG A 523 -45.21 27.96 -24.14
N LEU A 524 -46.31 28.49 -24.69
CA LEU A 524 -46.96 27.90 -25.86
C LEU A 524 -46.02 27.92 -27.07
N ARG A 525 -45.28 29.00 -27.28
CA ARG A 525 -44.28 29.11 -28.34
C ARG A 525 -43.20 28.03 -28.20
N VAL A 526 -42.58 27.91 -27.03
CA VAL A 526 -41.55 26.88 -26.77
C VAL A 526 -42.12 25.47 -27.00
N ALA A 527 -43.34 25.19 -26.55
CA ALA A 527 -43.97 23.89 -26.76
C ALA A 527 -44.23 23.58 -28.25
N ALA A 528 -44.75 24.56 -29.01
CA ALA A 528 -45.02 24.41 -30.44
C ALA A 528 -43.73 24.25 -31.26
N GLU A 529 -42.69 25.04 -30.96
CA GLU A 529 -41.39 24.95 -31.61
C GLU A 529 -40.68 23.62 -31.32
N ALA A 530 -40.76 23.13 -30.08
CA ALA A 530 -40.25 21.81 -29.70
C ALA A 530 -41.00 20.66 -30.40
N ALA A 531 -42.33 20.76 -30.49
CA ALA A 531 -43.14 19.78 -31.23
C ALA A 531 -42.81 19.78 -32.73
N SER A 532 -42.60 20.95 -33.32
CA SER A 532 -42.17 21.10 -34.72
C SER A 532 -40.81 20.45 -34.96
N ALA A 533 -39.83 20.72 -34.09
CA ALA A 533 -38.51 20.10 -34.14
C ALA A 533 -38.58 18.56 -34.04
N LEU A 534 -39.39 18.05 -33.11
CA LEU A 534 -39.55 16.61 -32.93
C LEU A 534 -40.24 15.96 -34.14
N GLY A 535 -41.23 16.64 -34.72
CA GLY A 535 -41.88 16.22 -35.95
C GLY A 535 -40.90 16.13 -37.13
N TYR A 536 -40.02 17.11 -37.28
CA TYR A 536 -38.94 17.08 -38.27
C TYR A 536 -38.01 15.88 -38.06
N LEU A 537 -37.54 15.66 -36.82
CA LEU A 537 -36.65 14.54 -36.51
C LEU A 537 -37.28 13.17 -36.77
N HIS A 538 -38.61 13.05 -36.66
CA HIS A 538 -39.32 11.79 -36.88
C HIS A 538 -39.74 11.55 -38.34
N SER A 539 -39.82 12.60 -39.17
CA SER A 539 -40.27 12.48 -40.57
C SER A 539 -39.09 12.35 -41.54
N GLU A 540 -38.13 13.25 -41.48
CA GLU A 540 -37.02 13.36 -42.45
C GLU A 540 -35.83 12.41 -42.15
N ILE A 541 -35.79 11.79 -40.98
CA ILE A 541 -34.70 10.88 -40.53
C ILE A 541 -35.17 9.42 -40.52
N SER A 542 -36.38 9.13 -41.03
CA SER A 542 -37.02 7.82 -40.92
C SER A 542 -36.57 6.77 -41.93
N ASP A 543 -35.87 7.16 -43.01
CA ASP A 543 -35.48 6.24 -44.08
C ASP A 543 -34.21 5.41 -43.79
N ASP A 544 -33.38 5.77 -42.79
CA ASP A 544 -32.12 5.07 -42.46
C ASP A 544 -31.93 4.77 -40.96
N ARG A 545 -32.98 4.92 -40.14
CA ARG A 545 -32.92 4.63 -38.69
C ARG A 545 -33.62 3.31 -38.36
N PRO A 546 -33.01 2.39 -37.59
CA PRO A 546 -33.72 1.23 -37.08
C PRO A 546 -34.93 1.69 -36.26
N THR A 547 -36.05 1.02 -36.48
CA THR A 547 -37.32 1.29 -35.80
C THR A 547 -37.14 1.22 -34.28
N MET A 548 -37.97 1.93 -33.50
CA MET A 548 -37.97 1.82 -32.02
C MET A 548 -38.11 0.36 -31.53
N ARG A 549 -38.67 -0.51 -32.37
CA ARG A 549 -38.76 -1.95 -32.14
C ARG A 549 -37.41 -2.65 -32.25
N GLU A 550 -36.58 -2.29 -33.23
CA GLU A 550 -35.21 -2.80 -33.39
C GLU A 550 -34.29 -2.28 -32.29
N VAL A 551 -34.42 -1.00 -31.92
CA VAL A 551 -33.70 -0.40 -30.78
C VAL A 551 -34.08 -1.09 -29.47
N ALA A 552 -35.36 -1.39 -29.24
CA ALA A 552 -35.81 -2.13 -28.07
C ALA A 552 -35.28 -3.58 -28.04
N MET A 553 -35.23 -4.27 -29.19
CA MET A 553 -34.66 -5.61 -29.28
C MET A 553 -33.16 -5.65 -29.02
N GLU A 554 -32.38 -4.67 -29.52
CA GLU A 554 -30.96 -4.56 -29.19
C GLU A 554 -30.72 -4.23 -27.71
N LEU A 555 -31.50 -3.31 -27.14
CA LEU A 555 -31.41 -2.98 -25.72
C LEU A 555 -31.76 -4.17 -24.82
N GLU A 556 -32.71 -5.03 -25.21
CA GLU A 556 -32.98 -6.30 -24.53
C GLU A 556 -31.85 -7.33 -24.71
N GLY A 557 -31.19 -7.35 -25.88
CA GLY A 557 -30.00 -8.17 -26.13
C GLY A 557 -28.82 -7.78 -25.23
N LEU A 558 -28.56 -6.48 -25.09
CA LEU A 558 -27.51 -5.93 -24.22
C LEU A 558 -27.79 -6.19 -22.73
N ARG A 559 -29.06 -6.12 -22.31
CA ARG A 559 -29.48 -6.40 -20.93
C ARG A 559 -29.30 -7.89 -20.53
N LYS A 560 -29.35 -8.80 -21.50
CA LYS A 560 -29.05 -10.24 -21.29
C LYS A 560 -27.56 -10.53 -21.21
N PHE A 561 -26.71 -9.77 -21.91
CA PHE A 561 -25.25 -9.92 -21.86
C PHE A 561 -24.62 -9.48 -20.52
N THR A 562 -25.22 -8.53 -19.80
CA THR A 562 -24.73 -8.03 -18.51
C THR A 562 -24.94 -8.98 -17.31
N THR A 563 -25.44 -10.21 -17.54
CA THR A 563 -25.74 -11.17 -16.45
C THR A 563 -24.87 -12.44 -16.46
N HIS A 564 -23.77 -12.47 -17.22
CA HIS A 564 -22.83 -13.60 -17.20
C HIS A 564 -21.50 -13.28 -16.50
N PRO A 565 -20.94 -14.16 -15.64
CA PRO A 565 -19.88 -13.81 -14.67
C PRO A 565 -18.44 -13.75 -15.21
N TRP A 566 -18.23 -13.46 -16.50
CA TRP A 566 -16.90 -13.55 -17.15
C TRP A 566 -16.39 -12.25 -17.78
N VAL A 567 -16.96 -11.08 -17.45
CA VAL A 567 -16.34 -9.81 -17.84
C VAL A 567 -15.17 -9.54 -16.91
N GLN A 568 -14.01 -10.08 -17.29
CA GLN A 568 -12.72 -9.72 -16.72
C GLN A 568 -12.52 -8.21 -16.82
N GLN A 569 -12.22 -7.63 -15.67
CA GLN A 569 -11.75 -6.28 -15.49
C GLN A 569 -10.40 -6.16 -16.21
N HIS A 570 -10.41 -5.73 -17.47
CA HIS A 570 -9.19 -5.31 -18.15
C HIS A 570 -8.73 -4.00 -17.51
N THR A 571 -7.78 -4.15 -16.60
CA THR A 571 -6.91 -3.09 -16.08
C THR A 571 -6.27 -2.36 -17.26
N CYS A 572 -6.69 -1.12 -17.50
CA CYS A 572 -5.90 -0.20 -18.31
C CYS A 572 -4.69 0.21 -17.45
N ASN A 573 -3.49 -0.03 -17.97
CA ASN A 573 -2.22 0.17 -17.29
C ASN A 573 -2.10 1.53 -16.58
N ASN A 574 -1.54 1.52 -15.37
CA ASN A 574 -1.20 2.70 -14.57
C ASN A 574 -0.13 3.61 -15.19
N GLU A 575 0.44 3.28 -16.35
CA GLU A 575 1.46 4.11 -17.02
C GLU A 575 0.90 5.29 -17.84
N THR A 576 -0.41 5.31 -18.15
CA THR A 576 -1.04 6.42 -18.92
C THR A 576 -1.49 7.60 -18.06
N LYS A 577 -1.72 7.40 -16.75
CA LYS A 577 -2.08 8.49 -15.82
C LYS A 577 -0.94 9.48 -15.56
N SER A 578 0.32 9.08 -15.73
CA SER A 578 1.48 9.94 -15.44
C SER A 578 1.72 11.05 -16.48
N LEU A 579 1.13 10.95 -17.67
CA LEU A 579 1.35 11.92 -18.76
C LEU A 579 0.24 12.97 -18.88
N VAL A 580 -0.86 12.83 -18.13
CA VAL A 580 -2.00 13.75 -18.12
C VAL A 580 -2.49 13.88 -16.67
N LEU A 581 -1.88 14.80 -15.92
CA LEU A 581 -2.45 15.62 -14.82
C LEU A 581 -1.35 16.02 -13.82
N GLU A 582 -0.91 17.27 -13.90
CA GLU A 582 -0.63 18.06 -12.70
C GLU A 582 -1.87 18.95 -12.48
N VAL A 583 -2.24 19.11 -11.21
CA VAL A 583 -3.35 19.88 -10.65
C VAL A 583 -4.71 19.15 -10.64
N GLU A 584 -4.88 18.24 -9.68
CA GLU A 584 -6.11 18.19 -8.89
C GLU A 584 -5.72 18.21 -7.40
N GLN A 585 -6.05 19.32 -6.75
CA GLN A 585 -5.96 19.49 -5.31
C GLN A 585 -7.25 18.93 -4.71
N SER A 586 -7.10 18.04 -3.73
CA SER A 586 -8.17 17.45 -2.93
C SER A 586 -8.99 18.54 -2.24
N ASP A 587 -10.32 18.42 -2.25
CA ASP A 587 -11.21 18.88 -1.17
C ASP A 587 -12.63 18.25 -1.27
N LEU A 588 -12.85 17.26 -0.40
CA LEU A 588 -14.00 16.98 0.51
C LEU A 588 -15.48 17.18 0.06
N TYR A 589 -16.28 16.10 0.08
CA TYR A 589 -17.27 15.74 1.14
C TYR A 589 -18.20 14.59 0.70
N ASP A 590 -18.45 13.65 1.62
CA ASP A 590 -19.41 12.55 1.45
C ASP A 590 -20.87 13.02 1.55
N VAL A 591 -21.72 12.51 0.66
CA VAL A 591 -23.19 12.60 0.77
C VAL A 591 -23.74 11.21 1.12
N PRO A 592 -24.53 11.05 2.20
CA PRO A 592 -25.04 9.74 2.59
C PRO A 592 -26.10 9.23 1.59
N LEU A 593 -25.92 8.00 1.11
CA LEU A 593 -26.99 7.25 0.43
C LEU A 593 -27.96 6.72 1.50
N ILE A 594 -29.08 7.42 1.68
CA ILE A 594 -30.22 6.91 2.47
C ILE A 594 -30.91 5.83 1.65
N TYR A 595 -30.72 4.56 2.03
CA TYR A 595 -31.59 3.46 1.61
C TYR A 595 -32.90 3.55 2.41
N SER A 596 -33.94 4.04 1.76
CA SER A 596 -35.33 3.92 2.22
C SER A 596 -35.87 2.57 1.72
N THR A 597 -35.94 1.58 2.61
CA THR A 597 -36.78 0.40 2.45
C THR A 597 -38.20 0.76 2.85
N ASN A 598 -39.06 1.04 1.87
CA ASN A 598 -40.51 0.95 2.07
C ASN A 598 -41.05 -0.02 1.02
N GLU A 599 -41.39 -1.21 1.49
CA GLU A 599 -42.43 -2.03 0.91
C GLU A 599 -43.68 -1.17 0.72
N TRP A 600 -44.35 -1.29 -0.43
CA TRP A 600 -45.76 -1.66 -0.47
C TRP A 600 -46.23 -1.91 -1.90
N GLU A 601 -46.98 -2.99 -2.00
CA GLU A 601 -47.53 -3.59 -3.19
C GLU A 601 -48.54 -2.70 -3.92
N SER A 602 -48.72 -3.06 -5.18
CA SER A 602 -49.69 -2.60 -6.16
C SER A 602 -51.09 -2.28 -5.63
N SER A 603 -51.69 -1.19 -6.12
CA SER A 603 -52.94 -1.32 -6.89
C SER A 603 -53.24 -0.09 -7.75
N SER A 604 -53.89 -0.38 -8.87
CA SER A 604 -54.42 0.47 -9.93
C SER A 604 -55.40 1.55 -9.46
N SER A 605 -55.37 2.73 -10.09
CA SER A 605 -56.44 3.21 -11.00
C SER A 605 -56.41 4.71 -11.27
N ILE A 606 -56.51 5.01 -12.56
CA ILE A 606 -56.99 6.20 -13.26
C ILE A 606 -58.00 7.05 -12.46
N THR A 607 -57.81 8.36 -12.30
CA THR A 607 -58.67 9.42 -12.91
C THR A 607 -58.20 10.86 -12.63
N HIS A 608 -58.34 11.65 -13.69
CA HIS A 608 -58.41 13.10 -13.86
C HIS A 608 -58.65 14.05 -12.65
N MET A 609 -57.94 15.17 -12.71
CA MET A 609 -58.22 16.48 -12.07
C MET A 609 -59.68 16.93 -12.23
N MET A 610 -60.23 17.52 -11.16
CA MET A 610 -61.19 18.62 -11.25
C MET A 610 -60.83 19.75 -10.29
N ILE A 611 -61.04 20.95 -10.82
CA ILE A 611 -60.85 22.29 -10.27
C ILE A 611 -62.00 22.61 -9.29
N GLU A 612 -61.73 23.38 -8.23
CA GLU A 612 -62.33 24.70 -7.93
C GLU A 612 -62.56 24.99 -6.43
N GLU A 613 -62.21 26.23 -6.09
CA GLU A 613 -62.61 27.12 -4.99
C GLU A 613 -63.52 26.61 -3.85
N ASN A 614 -63.09 26.87 -2.60
CA ASN A 614 -63.59 28.02 -1.82
C ASN A 614 -63.01 28.09 -0.40
N ASN A 615 -62.55 29.29 -0.03
CA ASN A 615 -62.44 29.77 1.36
C ASN A 615 -63.85 29.78 2.02
N PRO A 616 -64.07 29.84 3.36
CA PRO A 616 -63.31 30.68 4.32
C PRO A 616 -63.17 30.14 5.77
N ARG A 617 -62.05 30.49 6.43
CA ARG A 617 -61.97 31.25 7.70
C ARG A 617 -60.58 31.13 8.32
#